data_AF-X6CBK2-F1
#
_entry.id   AF-X6CBK2-F1
#
_cell.length_a   1.000
_cell.length_b   1.000
_cell.length_c   1.000
_cell.angle_alpha   90.00
_cell.angle_beta   90.00
_cell.angle_gamma   90.00
#
_symmetry.space_group_name_H-M   'P 1'
#
loop_
_entity.id
_entity.type
_entity.pdbx_description
1 polymer ?
#
loop_
_entity_poly.entity_id
_entity_poly.type
_entity_poly.pdbx_seq_one_letter_code
_entity_poly.pdbx_strand_id
1 'polypeptide(L)'
;MTKDMALVFDTFLEKLSASVEESGFRGALADVASSLDLLAFAYLSMPPGSDGKPMLISNYPALWRARYLENRYQDVDPVILRASYGKAPFRWGFDLKGFDLSGTQLGFF
;
A
#
# COMPACT_ATOMS: atom_id res chain seq x y z
N MET A 1 8.69 22.45 -9.13
CA MET A 1 7.81 21.63 -8.28
C MET A 1 6.57 21.12 -9.01
N THR A 2 5.76 21.91 -9.73
CA THR A 2 4.58 21.37 -10.44
C THR A 2 4.88 20.59 -11.72
N LYS A 3 5.96 20.94 -12.44
CA LYS A 3 6.35 20.27 -13.70
C LYS A 3 6.96 18.87 -13.46
N ASP A 4 7.58 18.68 -12.30
CA ASP A 4 8.27 17.43 -11.91
C ASP A 4 7.25 16.33 -11.58
N MET A 5 6.17 16.68 -10.88
CA MET A 5 5.13 15.71 -10.50
C MET A 5 4.30 15.18 -11.67
N ALA A 6 4.02 16.02 -12.67
CA ALA A 6 3.34 15.58 -13.88
C ALA A 6 4.18 14.53 -14.63
N LEU A 7 5.48 14.79 -14.77
CA LEU A 7 6.40 13.85 -15.42
C LEU A 7 6.51 12.52 -14.65
N VAL A 8 6.59 12.58 -13.31
CA VAL A 8 6.60 11.37 -12.46
C VAL A 8 5.32 10.55 -12.67
N PHE A 9 4.16 11.20 -12.74
CA PHE A 9 2.89 10.54 -12.94
C PHE A 9 2.74 9.95 -14.35
N ASP A 10 3.11 10.69 -15.39
CA ASP A 10 3.06 10.21 -16.78
C ASP A 10 3.99 9.00 -16.98
N THR A 11 5.22 9.08 -16.45
CA THR A 11 6.17 7.96 -16.48
C THR A 11 5.62 6.73 -15.76
N PHE A 12 4.95 6.93 -14.62
CA PHE A 12 4.29 5.86 -13.90
C PHE A 12 3.17 5.22 -14.73
N LEU A 13 2.29 6.02 -15.35
CA LEU A 13 1.21 5.52 -16.19
C LEU A 13 1.73 4.74 -17.42
N GLU A 14 2.77 5.24 -18.08
CA GLU A 14 3.39 4.57 -19.22
C GLU A 14 3.92 3.19 -18.82
N LYS A 15 4.74 3.11 -17.76
CA LYS A 15 5.27 1.84 -17.24
C LYS A 15 4.17 0.88 -16.81
N LEU A 16 3.12 1.39 -16.16
CA LEU A 16 2.00 0.60 -15.72
C LEU A 16 1.24 0.01 -16.91
N SER A 17 0.99 0.82 -17.95
CA SER A 17 0.27 0.40 -19.16
C SER A 17 1.03 -0.63 -19.99
N ALA A 18 2.37 -0.58 -19.98
CA ALA A 18 3.23 -1.53 -20.69
C ALA A 18 3.45 -2.85 -19.93
N SER A 19 3.08 -2.91 -18.65
CA SER A 19 3.31 -4.07 -17.79
C SER A 19 2.23 -5.13 -17.97
N VAL A 20 2.64 -6.35 -18.33
CA VAL A 20 1.72 -7.51 -18.49
C VAL A 20 1.82 -8.48 -17.30
N GLU A 21 2.91 -8.42 -16.54
CA GLU A 21 3.19 -9.31 -15.42
C GLU A 21 3.23 -8.57 -14.08
N GLU A 22 3.03 -9.32 -12.98
CA GLU A 22 3.15 -8.80 -11.61
C GLU A 22 4.52 -8.14 -11.35
N SER A 23 5.59 -8.68 -11.94
CA SER A 23 6.96 -8.16 -11.82
C SER A 23 7.07 -6.73 -12.37
N GLY A 24 6.46 -6.47 -13.54
CA GLY A 24 6.39 -5.15 -14.16
C GLY A 24 5.55 -4.18 -13.34
N PHE A 25 4.38 -4.63 -12.88
CA PHE A 25 3.52 -3.84 -11.98
C PHE A 25 4.25 -3.46 -10.68
N ARG A 26 4.95 -4.41 -10.07
CA ARG A 26 5.77 -4.19 -8.87
C ARG A 26 6.91 -3.19 -9.14
N GLY A 27 7.54 -3.28 -10.31
CA GLY A 27 8.60 -2.35 -10.74
C GLY A 27 8.08 -0.93 -10.90
N ALA A 28 6.96 -0.75 -11.61
CA ALA A 28 6.34 0.56 -11.82
C ALA A 28 5.99 1.26 -10.49
N LEU A 29 5.43 0.50 -9.53
CA LEU A 29 5.12 1.02 -8.19
C LEU A 29 6.37 1.32 -7.36
N ALA A 30 7.43 0.52 -7.48
CA ALA A 30 8.71 0.79 -6.80
C ALA A 30 9.34 2.08 -7.32
N ASP A 31 9.33 2.28 -8.63
CA ASP A 31 9.95 3.44 -9.28
C ASP A 31 9.22 4.73 -8.92
N VAL A 32 7.89 4.75 -8.95
CA VAL A 32 7.11 5.93 -8.57
C VAL A 32 7.25 6.23 -7.08
N ALA A 33 7.29 5.21 -6.21
CA ALA A 33 7.52 5.39 -4.78
C ALA A 33 8.89 6.06 -4.54
N SER A 34 9.95 5.55 -5.18
CA SER A 34 11.28 6.14 -5.08
C SER A 34 11.34 7.57 -5.61
N SER A 35 10.59 7.89 -6.68
CA SER A 35 10.50 9.24 -7.24
C SER A 35 9.77 10.23 -6.32
N LEU A 36 9.02 9.72 -5.35
CA LEU A 36 8.32 10.48 -4.31
C LEU A 36 9.03 10.42 -2.95
N ASP A 37 10.28 9.99 -2.91
CA ASP A 37 11.09 9.81 -1.70
C ASP A 37 10.48 8.81 -0.69
N LEU A 38 9.65 7.87 -1.17
CA LEU A 38 9.09 6.80 -0.36
C LEU A 38 9.97 5.55 -0.46
N LEU A 39 10.38 5.02 0.69
CA LEU A 39 11.19 3.80 0.77
C LEU A 39 10.42 2.54 0.34
N ALA A 40 9.10 2.53 0.56
CA ALA A 40 8.28 1.36 0.36
C ALA A 40 6.89 1.69 -0.20
N PHE A 41 6.29 0.70 -0.86
CA PHE A 41 4.89 0.71 -1.28
C PHE A 41 4.24 -0.63 -0.96
N ALA A 42 2.91 -0.61 -0.87
CA ALA A 42 2.09 -1.81 -0.87
C ALA A 42 0.81 -1.60 -1.68
N TYR A 43 0.51 -2.57 -2.54
CA TYR A 43 -0.77 -2.76 -3.18
C TYR A 43 -1.43 -3.99 -2.58
N LEU A 44 -2.54 -3.78 -1.88
CA LEU A 44 -3.33 -4.83 -1.26
C LEU A 44 -4.70 -4.91 -1.95
N SER A 45 -5.02 -6.08 -2.48
CA SER A 45 -6.36 -6.39 -2.98
C SER A 45 -7.05 -7.35 -2.03
N MET A 46 -8.22 -6.93 -1.54
CA MET A 46 -9.09 -7.73 -0.69
C MET A 46 -10.21 -8.32 -1.56
N PRO A 47 -10.27 -9.65 -1.75
CA PRO A 47 -11.37 -10.26 -2.48
C PRO A 47 -12.71 -10.04 -1.74
N PRO A 48 -13.84 -10.03 -2.46
CA PRO A 48 -15.15 -9.95 -1.83
C PRO A 48 -15.43 -11.22 -1.00
N GLY A 49 -15.91 -11.02 0.23
CA GLY A 49 -16.22 -12.10 1.18
C GLY A 49 -15.04 -12.47 2.10
N SER A 50 -15.33 -13.27 3.13
CA SER A 50 -14.37 -13.64 4.20
C SER A 50 -13.32 -14.67 3.79
N ASP A 51 -13.56 -15.38 2.68
CA ASP A 51 -12.87 -16.65 2.37
C ASP A 51 -11.83 -16.48 1.26
N GLY A 52 -11.79 -15.32 0.61
CA GLY A 52 -10.81 -15.05 -0.43
C GLY A 52 -9.44 -14.72 0.15
N LYS A 53 -8.37 -15.19 -0.50
CA LYS A 53 -7.00 -14.89 -0.11
C LYS A 53 -6.62 -13.46 -0.56
N PRO A 54 -6.20 -12.57 0.34
CA PRO A 54 -5.71 -11.25 -0.04
C PRO A 54 -4.45 -11.35 -0.93
N MET A 55 -4.38 -10.49 -1.94
CA MET A 55 -3.19 -10.35 -2.79
C MET A 55 -2.39 -9.14 -2.35
N LEU A 56 -1.12 -9.35 -2.00
CA LEU A 56 -0.20 -8.31 -1.55
C LEU A 56 1.01 -8.22 -2.49
N ILE A 57 1.07 -7.14 -3.27
CA ILE A 57 2.23 -6.78 -4.09
C ILE A 57 2.92 -5.60 -3.40
N SER A 58 4.18 -5.80 -2.99
CA SER A 58 4.94 -4.76 -2.28
C SER A 58 6.44 -4.99 -2.40
N ASN A 59 7.22 -3.96 -2.09
CA ASN A 59 8.68 -4.04 -1.94
C ASN A 59 9.12 -4.21 -0.46
N TYR A 60 8.18 -4.44 0.47
CA TYR A 60 8.51 -4.82 1.84
C TYR A 60 9.31 -6.14 1.89
N PRO A 61 10.17 -6.34 2.93
CA PRO A 61 10.91 -7.58 3.11
C PRO A 61 9.99 -8.81 3.05
N ALA A 62 10.44 -9.88 2.39
CA ALA A 62 9.63 -11.08 2.17
C ALA A 62 9.10 -11.68 3.47
N LEU A 63 9.93 -11.73 4.52
CA LEU A 63 9.54 -12.24 5.83
C LEU A 63 8.42 -11.40 6.47
N TRP A 64 8.47 -10.07 6.30
CA TRP A 64 7.40 -9.19 6.80
C TRP A 64 6.10 -9.43 6.05
N ARG A 65 6.14 -9.54 4.72
CA ARG A 65 4.95 -9.82 3.89
C ARG A 65 4.29 -11.15 4.28
N ALA A 66 5.09 -12.21 4.46
CA ALA A 66 4.59 -13.51 4.91
C ALA A 66 3.91 -13.39 6.28
N ARG A 67 4.62 -12.83 7.27
CA ARG A 67 4.10 -12.63 8.63
C ARG A 67 2.79 -11.83 8.63
N TYR A 68 2.74 -10.75 7.84
CA TYR A 68 1.57 -9.88 7.75
C TYR A 68 0.33 -10.65 7.28
N LEU A 69 0.45 -11.46 6.24
CA LEU A 69 -0.66 -12.27 5.71
C LEU A 69 -1.02 -13.45 6.61
N GLU A 70 -0.03 -14.17 7.14
CA GLU A 70 -0.21 -15.33 8.03
C GLU A 70 -0.95 -14.94 9.32
N ASN A 71 -0.61 -13.79 9.90
CA ASN A 71 -1.27 -13.28 11.10
C ASN A 71 -2.52 -12.44 10.79
N ARG A 72 -2.94 -12.40 9.52
CA ARG A 72 -4.12 -11.68 9.04
C ARG A 72 -4.15 -10.20 9.47
N TYR A 73 -3.00 -9.55 9.44
CA TYR A 73 -2.90 -8.15 9.88
C TYR A 73 -3.75 -7.19 9.05
N GLN A 74 -4.08 -7.51 7.80
CA GLN A 74 -5.03 -6.73 7.01
C GLN A 74 -6.42 -6.56 7.66
N ASP A 75 -6.80 -7.47 8.57
CA ASP A 75 -8.11 -7.42 9.24
C ASP A 75 -8.12 -6.42 10.40
N VAL A 76 -6.94 -6.03 10.90
CA VAL A 76 -6.77 -5.12 12.06
C VAL A 76 -5.93 -3.89 11.74
N ASP A 77 -5.23 -3.84 10.61
CA ASP A 77 -4.38 -2.72 10.22
C ASP A 77 -5.23 -1.44 10.09
N PRO A 78 -4.93 -0.39 10.88
CA PRO A 78 -5.72 0.84 10.89
C PRO A 78 -5.67 1.61 9.56
N VAL A 79 -4.59 1.48 8.78
CA VAL A 79 -4.48 2.05 7.44
C VAL A 79 -5.44 1.35 6.50
N ILE A 80 -5.51 0.02 6.54
CA ILE A 80 -6.41 -0.77 5.71
C ILE A 80 -7.88 -0.54 6.10
N LEU A 81 -8.18 -0.52 7.39
CA LEU A 81 -9.52 -0.23 7.89
C LEU A 81 -9.97 1.18 7.51
N ARG A 82 -9.08 2.19 7.57
CA ARG A 82 -9.43 3.54 7.11
C ARG A 82 -9.64 3.59 5.60
N ALA A 83 -8.84 2.88 4.83
CA ALA A 83 -8.95 2.82 3.38
C ALA A 83 -10.25 2.15 2.90
N SER A 84 -10.78 1.17 3.63
CA SER A 84 -12.02 0.46 3.25
C SER A 84 -13.27 1.34 3.29
N TYR A 85 -13.28 2.39 4.13
CA TYR A 85 -14.40 3.35 4.24
C TYR A 85 -14.14 4.68 3.49
N GLY A 86 -12.90 4.97 3.12
CA GLY A 86 -12.49 6.24 2.51
C GLY A 86 -12.71 6.29 0.99
N LYS A 87 -13.00 7.48 0.47
CA LYS A 87 -13.09 7.74 -0.99
C LYS A 87 -11.96 8.62 -1.53
N ALA A 88 -11.05 9.07 -0.68
CA ALA A 88 -9.98 10.00 -1.02
C ALA A 88 -8.65 9.54 -0.41
N PRO A 89 -7.51 9.89 -1.04
CA PRO A 89 -6.19 9.67 -0.46
C PRO A 89 -6.08 10.31 0.93
N PHE A 90 -5.37 9.65 1.84
CA PHE A 90 -5.12 10.17 3.19
C PHE A 90 -3.68 9.88 3.63
N ARG A 91 -3.21 10.68 4.58
CA ARG A 91 -1.90 10.51 5.22
C ARG A 91 -2.04 9.71 6.51
N TRP A 92 -1.03 8.90 6.82
CA TRP A 92 -0.92 8.09 8.03
C TRP A 92 0.53 8.05 8.54
N GLY A 93 0.70 7.86 9.84
CA GLY A 93 2.00 7.97 10.52
C GLY A 93 1.84 8.26 12.01
N PHE A 94 2.85 7.94 12.82
CA PHE A 94 2.86 8.08 14.28
C PHE A 94 2.63 9.52 14.77
N ASP A 95 3.01 10.51 13.96
CA ASP A 95 2.94 11.93 14.24
C ASP A 95 1.59 12.57 13.84
N LEU A 96 0.71 11.83 13.18
CA LEU A 96 -0.56 12.35 12.70
C LEU A 96 -1.68 12.10 13.71
N LYS A 97 -2.11 13.18 14.40
CA LYS A 97 -3.30 13.19 15.26
C LYS A 97 -4.53 12.79 14.44
N GLY A 98 -5.17 11.67 14.78
CA GLY A 98 -6.41 11.24 14.12
C GLY A 98 -6.64 9.74 14.00
N PHE A 99 -5.71 8.90 14.49
CA PHE A 99 -5.96 7.48 14.64
C PHE A 99 -6.49 7.21 16.04
N ASP A 100 -7.81 7.14 16.18
CA ASP A 100 -8.44 6.58 17.38
C ASP A 100 -8.33 5.05 17.27
N LEU A 101 -7.18 4.53 17.71
CA LEU A 101 -6.83 3.11 17.60
C LEU A 101 -7.56 2.34 18.70
N SER A 102 -8.28 1.28 18.33
CA SER A 102 -8.78 0.28 19.28
C SER A 102 -7.61 -0.45 19.98
N GLY A 103 -7.89 -1.11 21.11
CA GLY A 103 -6.87 -1.86 21.85
C GLY A 103 -6.13 -2.91 21.01
N THR A 104 -6.82 -3.56 20.07
CA THR A 104 -6.21 -4.50 19.12
C THR A 104 -5.27 -3.80 18.13
N GLN A 105 -5.60 -2.57 17.72
CA GLN A 105 -4.79 -1.77 16.80
C GLN A 105 -3.56 -1.15 17.47
N LEU A 106 -3.60 -0.90 18.78
CA LEU A 106 -2.41 -0.45 19.53
C LEU A 106 -1.34 -1.54 19.62
N GLY A 107 -1.74 -2.82 19.67
CA GLY A 107 -0.78 -3.94 19.67
C GLY A 107 -0.13 -4.24 18.32
N PHE A 108 -0.50 -3.49 17.27
CA PHE A 108 0.05 -3.63 15.93
C PHE A 108 1.33 -2.79 15.71
N PHE A 109 1.46 -1.67 16.42
CA PHE A 109 2.62 -0.76 16.38
C PHE A 109 3.64 -1.10 17.47
#